data_AF-A0A835LAZ8-F1
#
_entry.id   AF-A0A835LAZ8-F1
#
_cell.length_a   1.000
_cell.length_b   1.000
_cell.length_c   1.000
_cell.angle_alpha   90.00
_cell.angle_beta   90.00
_cell.angle_gamma   90.00
#
_symmetry.space_group_name_H-M   'P 1'
#
loop_
_entity.id
_entity.type
_entity.pdbx_description
1 polymer ?
#
loop_
_entity_poly.entity_id
_entity_poly.type
_entity_poly.pdbx_seq_one_letter_code
_entity_poly.pdbx_strand_id
1 'polypeptide(L)'
;MMSRFLVVLVMTPQILLHNLFHRLIKMELIALLIFDECHHAQAQSSHPYAEIMKVYKTNATKASSYIWYDSISIVRKGRANPEILSKCINSLEFLLDAKVYSVEDTGELERYVASPNVKCYYYGPPGITVLKI
;
A
#
# COMPACT_ATOMS: atom_id res chain seq x y z
N MET A 1 -15.52 20.75 30.30
CA MET A 1 -15.33 19.65 29.33
C MET A 1 -14.93 20.25 28.00
N MET A 2 -13.63 20.26 27.66
CA MET A 2 -13.19 20.81 26.37
C MET A 2 -13.58 19.84 25.26
N SER A 3 -14.42 20.30 24.34
CA SER A 3 -14.75 19.56 23.13
C SER A 3 -13.46 19.34 22.33
N ARG A 4 -13.04 18.09 22.14
CA ARG A 4 -11.93 17.75 21.24
C ARG A 4 -12.46 17.79 19.81
N PHE A 5 -12.22 18.90 19.12
CA PHE A 5 -12.45 18.95 17.68
C PHE A 5 -11.38 18.09 16.99
N LEU A 6 -11.81 17.03 16.31
CA LEU A 6 -10.95 16.25 15.42
C LEU A 6 -10.92 16.95 14.06
N VAL A 7 -9.72 17.29 13.60
CA VAL A 7 -9.50 17.89 12.28
C VAL A 7 -9.08 16.80 11.30
N VAL A 8 -9.67 16.80 10.10
CA VAL A 8 -9.29 15.91 9.00
C VAL A 8 -8.37 16.68 8.06
N LEU A 9 -7.19 16.14 7.79
CA LEU A 9 -6.22 16.70 6.85
C LEU A 9 -5.96 15.68 5.75
N VAL A 10 -6.00 16.13 4.49
CA VAL A 10 -5.60 15.34 3.32
C VAL A 10 -4.37 16.01 2.72
N MET A 11 -3.29 15.26 2.59
CA MET A 11 -2.02 15.79 2.07
C MET A 11 -1.21 14.69 1.39
N THR A 12 -0.30 15.09 0.52
CA THR A 12 0.71 14.18 -0.02
C THR A 12 1.70 13.81 1.10
N PRO A 13 2.32 12.62 1.05
CA PRO A 13 3.18 12.19 2.14
C PRO A 13 4.43 13.03 2.30
N GLN A 14 4.93 13.65 1.22
CA GLN A 14 6.06 14.57 1.29
C GLN A 14 5.75 15.80 2.14
N ILE A 15 4.52 16.35 2.04
CA ILE A 15 4.08 17.49 2.85
C ILE A 15 4.00 17.07 4.32
N LEU A 16 3.42 15.90 4.62
CA LEU A 16 3.36 15.41 6.00
C LEU A 16 4.77 15.20 6.59
N LEU A 17 5.64 14.54 5.83
CA LEU A 17 7.02 14.26 6.25
C LEU A 17 7.78 15.55 6.56
N HIS A 18 7.66 16.56 5.69
CA HIS A 18 8.27 17.87 5.91
C HIS A 18 7.76 18.53 7.20
N ASN A 19 6.44 18.52 7.43
CA ASN A 19 5.85 19.08 8.65
C ASN A 19 6.26 18.34 9.93
N LEU A 20 6.41 17.01 9.86
CA LEU A 20 6.94 16.20 10.96
C LEU A 20 8.42 16.52 11.23
N PHE A 21 9.24 16.65 10.18
CA PHE A 21 10.66 16.96 10.30
C PHE A 21 10.92 18.34 10.92
N HIS A 22 10.14 19.34 10.52
CA HIS A 22 10.19 20.69 11.09
C HIS A 22 9.40 20.84 12.40
N ARG A 23 8.77 19.77 12.90
CA ARG A 23 7.97 19.74 14.13
C ARG A 23 6.79 20.73 14.14
N LEU A 24 6.30 21.09 12.96
CA LEU A 24 5.07 21.88 12.77
C LEU A 24 3.84 21.03 13.09
N ILE A 25 3.90 19.74 12.74
CA ILE A 25 2.96 18.71 13.20
C ILE A 25 3.77 17.72 14.03
N LYS A 26 3.24 17.32 15.19
CA LYS A 26 3.83 16.28 16.03
C LYS A 26 3.04 14.98 15.85
N MET A 27 3.74 13.85 15.82
CA MET A 27 3.11 12.55 15.61
C MET A 27 2.05 12.22 16.68
N GLU A 28 2.28 12.67 17.92
CA GLU A 28 1.36 12.52 19.05
C GLU A 28 0.01 13.23 18.87
N LEU A 29 -0.06 14.23 17.99
CA LEU A 29 -1.30 14.96 17.68
C LEU A 29 -2.15 14.22 16.63
N ILE A 30 -1.57 13.25 15.92
CA ILE A 30 -2.24 12.46 14.90
C ILE A 30 -2.90 11.27 15.57
N ALA A 31 -4.22 11.32 15.71
CA ALA A 31 -5.02 10.24 16.30
C ALA A 31 -5.22 9.05 15.34
N LEU A 32 -5.21 9.32 14.03
CA LEU A 32 -5.38 8.36 12.95
C LEU A 32 -4.57 8.81 11.73
N LEU A 33 -3.76 7.92 11.18
CA LEU A 33 -3.03 8.11 9.94
C LEU A 33 -3.49 7.07 8.93
N ILE A 34 -3.84 7.51 7.71
CA ILE A 34 -4.28 6.67 6.61
C ILE A 34 -3.31 6.91 5.44
N PHE A 35 -2.73 5.84 4.90
CA PHE A 35 -1.97 5.91 3.64
C PHE A 35 -2.81 5.35 2.51
N ASP A 36 -2.91 6.15 1.45
CA ASP A 36 -3.34 5.70 0.13
C ASP A 36 -2.16 5.02 -0.58
N GLU A 37 -2.39 4.01 -1.41
CA GLU A 37 -1.31 3.30 -2.13
C GLU A 37 -0.17 2.82 -1.21
N CYS A 38 -0.54 2.23 -0.06
CA CYS A 38 0.38 1.95 1.05
C CYS A 38 1.52 1.00 0.68
N HIS A 39 1.38 0.26 -0.42
CA HIS A 39 2.40 -0.64 -0.97
C HIS A 39 3.70 0.08 -1.40
N HIS A 40 3.68 1.42 -1.54
CA HIS A 40 4.89 2.23 -1.72
C HIS A 40 5.77 2.30 -0.48
N ALA A 41 5.24 1.97 0.71
CA ALA A 41 5.98 1.92 1.95
C ALA A 41 6.87 0.65 1.98
N GLN A 42 8.09 0.76 1.45
CA GLN A 42 9.06 -0.34 1.50
C GLN A 42 10.13 -0.05 2.55
N ALA A 43 10.46 -1.03 3.40
CA ALA A 43 11.35 -0.84 4.54
C ALA A 43 12.76 -0.35 4.15
N GLN A 44 13.23 -0.71 2.96
CA GLN A 44 14.54 -0.34 2.40
C GLN A 44 14.47 0.87 1.45
N SER A 45 13.31 1.54 1.34
CA SER A 45 13.14 2.72 0.49
C SER A 45 13.30 4.02 1.29
N SER A 46 13.69 5.08 0.59
CA SER A 46 13.57 6.47 1.04
C SER A 46 12.19 7.06 0.74
N HIS A 47 11.19 6.22 0.47
CA HIS A 47 9.85 6.69 0.16
C HIS A 47 9.26 7.44 1.37
N PRO A 48 8.55 8.57 1.18
CA PRO A 48 8.05 9.37 2.29
C PRO A 48 7.19 8.60 3.30
N TYR A 49 6.39 7.61 2.85
CA TYR A 49 5.66 6.72 3.76
C TYR A 49 6.58 5.95 4.72
N ALA A 50 7.70 5.41 4.24
CA ALA A 50 8.63 4.65 5.07
C ALA A 50 9.29 5.56 6.12
N GLU A 51 9.66 6.79 5.74
CA GLU A 51 10.24 7.77 6.66
C GLU A 51 9.22 8.24 7.72
N ILE A 52 7.97 8.48 7.34
CA ILE A 52 6.90 8.79 8.29
C ILE A 52 6.75 7.67 9.32
N MET A 53 6.81 6.40 8.89
CA MET A 53 6.72 5.25 9.80
C MET A 53 7.95 5.08 10.69
N LYS A 54 9.14 5.50 10.25
CA LYS A 54 10.32 5.56 11.14
C LYS A 54 10.10 6.59 12.24
N VAL A 55 9.63 7.79 11.89
CA VAL A 55 9.28 8.84 12.88
C VAL A 55 8.21 8.34 13.84
N TYR A 56 7.20 7.62 13.35
CA TYR A 56 6.19 6.98 14.18
C TYR A 56 6.82 6.03 15.20
N LYS A 57 7.56 5.02 14.74
CA LYS A 57 8.13 3.98 15.60
C LYS A 57 9.07 4.51 16.68
N THR A 58 9.74 5.63 16.41
CA THR A 58 10.61 6.29 17.40
C THR A 58 9.82 7.08 18.46
N ASN A 59 8.66 7.64 18.11
CA ASN A 59 7.94 8.59 18.97
C ASN A 59 6.62 8.07 19.56
N ALA A 60 6.11 6.92 19.11
CA ALA A 60 4.77 6.47 19.45
C ALA A 60 4.65 5.88 20.86
N THR A 61 3.88 6.55 21.71
CA THR A 61 3.39 6.03 23.00
C THR A 61 2.07 5.27 22.81
N LYS A 62 2.08 4.11 22.16
CA LYS A 62 1.00 3.07 22.12
C LYS A 62 -0.47 3.45 21.79
N ALA A 63 -0.85 4.73 21.69
CA ALA A 63 -2.24 5.17 21.75
C ALA A 63 -2.84 5.61 20.42
N SER A 64 -2.05 5.69 19.34
CA SER A 64 -2.58 6.08 18.04
C SER A 64 -3.08 4.83 17.31
N SER A 65 -4.35 4.89 16.87
CA SER A 65 -5.05 3.77 16.24
C SER A 65 -4.96 3.96 14.73
N TYR A 66 -4.48 2.95 14.00
CA TYR A 66 -4.18 3.07 12.58
C TYR A 66 -5.10 2.22 11.73
N ILE A 67 -5.60 2.81 10.65
CA ILE A 67 -6.37 2.13 9.62
C ILE A 67 -5.65 2.39 8.31
N TRP A 68 -5.08 1.32 7.76
CA TRP A 68 -4.44 1.33 6.45
C TRP A 68 -5.45 0.86 5.43
N TYR A 69 -5.58 1.59 4.33
CA TYR A 69 -6.44 1.20 3.21
C TYR A 69 -5.64 1.31 1.93
N ASP A 70 -5.32 0.17 1.30
CA ASP A 70 -5.15 0.12 -0.14
C ASP A 70 -5.16 -1.32 -0.69
N SER A 71 -5.67 -1.42 -1.92
CA SER A 71 -5.59 -2.49 -2.90
C SER A 71 -4.15 -2.92 -3.20
N ILE A 72 -3.63 -3.79 -2.33
CA ILE A 72 -2.39 -4.54 -2.54
C ILE A 72 -2.38 -5.24 -3.93
N SER A 73 -1.84 -4.54 -4.92
CA SER A 73 -1.35 -5.13 -6.16
C SER A 73 0.11 -5.54 -5.94
N ILE A 74 0.40 -6.29 -4.86
CA ILE A 74 1.76 -6.81 -4.57
C ILE A 74 2.23 -7.75 -5.70
N VAL A 75 1.30 -8.25 -6.51
CA VAL A 75 1.61 -9.05 -7.69
C VAL A 75 2.00 -8.12 -8.84
N ARG A 76 3.29 -7.76 -8.90
CA ARG A 76 3.91 -7.45 -10.20
C ARG A 76 3.60 -8.62 -11.14
N LYS A 77 2.81 -8.31 -12.16
CA LYS A 77 2.34 -9.19 -13.23
C LYS A 77 3.49 -10.06 -13.75
N GLY A 78 3.47 -11.35 -13.40
CA GLY A 78 4.39 -12.37 -13.91
C GLY A 78 5.53 -12.74 -12.95
N ARG A 79 5.40 -13.90 -12.30
CA ARG A 79 6.43 -14.59 -11.49
C ARG A 79 6.74 -13.97 -10.12
N ALA A 80 5.77 -13.89 -9.21
CA ALA A 80 6.11 -13.83 -7.79
C ALA A 80 6.21 -15.27 -7.27
N ASN A 81 7.42 -15.72 -6.93
CA ASN A 81 7.61 -16.91 -6.09
C ASN A 81 6.79 -16.69 -4.79
N PRO A 82 5.98 -17.66 -4.33
CA PRO A 82 5.22 -17.55 -3.08
C PRO A 82 6.06 -17.07 -1.88
N GLU A 83 7.34 -17.44 -1.84
CA GLU A 83 8.28 -17.00 -0.81
C GLU A 83 8.62 -15.50 -0.88
N ILE A 84 8.64 -14.92 -2.08
CA ILE A 84 8.90 -13.48 -2.27
C ILE A 84 7.65 -12.70 -1.85
N LEU A 85 6.47 -13.20 -2.21
CA LEU A 85 5.20 -12.59 -1.83
C LEU A 85 5.04 -12.52 -0.31
N SER A 86 5.28 -13.63 0.40
CA SER A 86 5.19 -13.67 1.86
C SER A 86 6.19 -12.71 2.52
N LYS A 87 7.42 -12.63 2.00
CA LYS A 87 8.42 -11.64 2.47
C LYS A 87 7.96 -10.20 2.24
N CYS A 88 7.37 -9.89 1.09
CA CYS A 88 6.84 -8.56 0.81
C CYS A 88 5.70 -8.18 1.77
N ILE A 89 4.75 -9.09 1.99
CA ILE A 89 3.62 -8.91 2.92
C ILE A 89 4.16 -8.69 4.34
N ASN A 90 5.00 -9.59 4.84
CA ASN A 90 5.56 -9.49 6.19
C ASN A 90 6.37 -8.19 6.39
N SER A 91 7.12 -7.77 5.38
CA SER A 91 7.87 -6.51 5.43
C SER A 91 6.94 -5.30 5.51
N LEU A 92 5.81 -5.32 4.80
CA LEU A 92 4.83 -4.24 4.80
C LEU A 92 4.07 -4.18 6.12
N GLU A 93 3.57 -5.33 6.59
CA GLU A 93 2.94 -5.47 7.91
C GLU A 93 3.86 -4.97 9.02
N PHE A 94 5.13 -5.38 8.99
CA PHE A 94 6.12 -4.92 9.96
C PHE A 94 6.33 -3.41 9.88
N LEU A 95 6.53 -2.84 8.68
CA LEU A 95 6.80 -1.41 8.52
C LEU A 95 5.61 -0.55 8.97
N LEU A 96 4.41 -0.93 8.56
CA LEU A 96 3.16 -0.22 8.83
C LEU A 96 2.57 -0.53 10.21
N ASP A 97 3.12 -1.50 10.96
CA ASP A 97 2.53 -1.96 12.22
C ASP A 97 1.07 -2.41 12.01
N ALA A 98 0.87 -3.26 11.00
CA ALA A 98 -0.42 -3.59 10.42
C ALA A 98 -0.61 -5.09 10.19
N LYS A 99 -1.84 -5.49 9.85
CA LYS A 99 -2.14 -6.79 9.25
C LYS A 99 -2.79 -6.63 7.88
N VAL A 100 -2.40 -7.46 6.93
CA VAL A 100 -2.96 -7.51 5.58
C VAL A 100 -4.14 -8.47 5.56
N TYR A 101 -5.27 -8.01 5.01
CA TYR A 101 -6.46 -8.82 4.80
C TYR A 101 -6.84 -8.82 3.32
N SER A 102 -7.19 -10.00 2.80
CA SER A 102 -7.72 -10.22 1.45
C SER A 102 -9.20 -10.59 1.56
N VAL A 103 -9.98 -10.21 0.55
CA VAL A 103 -11.35 -10.73 0.40
C VAL A 103 -11.28 -12.20 0.01
N GLU A 104 -12.01 -13.06 0.71
CA GLU A 104 -12.05 -14.50 0.45
C GLU A 104 -13.11 -14.87 -0.61
N ASP A 105 -14.28 -14.21 -0.57
CA ASP A 105 -15.37 -14.42 -1.52
C ASP A 105 -15.32 -13.39 -2.65
N THR A 106 -14.82 -13.81 -3.81
CA THR A 106 -14.75 -12.97 -5.01
C THR A 106 -16.01 -13.02 -5.86
N GLY A 107 -16.99 -13.88 -5.56
CA GLY A 107 -18.14 -14.12 -6.43
C GLY A 107 -19.08 -12.92 -6.54
N GLU A 108 -19.30 -12.19 -5.44
CA GLU A 108 -20.02 -10.91 -5.46
C GLU A 108 -19.15 -9.80 -6.08
N LEU A 109 -17.85 -9.78 -5.78
CA LEU A 109 -16.92 -8.75 -6.28
C LEU A 109 -16.79 -8.79 -7.82
N GLU A 110 -16.71 -9.99 -8.40
CA GLU A 110 -16.60 -10.21 -9.84
C GLU A 110 -17.78 -9.66 -10.65
N ARG A 111 -18.96 -9.49 -10.01
CA ARG A 111 -20.12 -8.87 -10.66
C ARG A 111 -19.95 -7.36 -10.89
N TYR A 112 -19.10 -6.71 -10.09
CA TYR A 112 -18.87 -5.26 -10.13
C TYR A 112 -17.49 -4.89 -10.68
N VAL A 113 -16.56 -5.84 -10.75
CA VAL A 113 -15.21 -5.63 -11.29
C VAL A 113 -15.14 -6.01 -12.77
N ALA A 114 -14.73 -5.05 -13.60
CA ALA A 114 -14.47 -5.30 -15.02
C ALA A 114 -13.20 -6.15 -15.20
N SER A 115 -13.35 -7.42 -15.57
CA SER A 115 -12.23 -8.33 -15.85
C SER A 115 -11.95 -8.44 -17.36
N PRO A 116 -10.76 -8.04 -17.84
CA PRO A 116 -10.44 -8.12 -19.27
C PRO A 116 -10.21 -9.57 -19.72
N ASN A 117 -10.70 -9.91 -20.92
CA ASN A 117 -10.36 -11.18 -21.56
C ASN A 117 -8.96 -11.10 -22.19
N VAL A 118 -7.97 -11.69 -21.52
CA VAL A 118 -6.56 -11.65 -21.95
C VAL A 118 -6.28 -12.80 -22.93
N LYS A 119 -5.93 -12.46 -24.18
CA LYS A 119 -5.46 -13.42 -25.19
C LYS A 119 -3.96 -13.22 -25.43
N CYS A 120 -3.18 -14.28 -25.25
CA CYS A 120 -1.76 -14.29 -25.54
C CYS A 120 -1.51 -14.98 -26.88
N TYR A 121 -0.85 -14.30 -27.82
CA TYR A 121 -0.47 -14.85 -29.12
C TYR A 121 1.05 -15.00 -29.17
N TYR A 122 1.51 -16.22 -29.42
CA TYR A 122 2.93 -16.53 -29.57
C TYR A 122 3.26 -16.55 -31.06
N TYR A 123 4.27 -15.79 -31.46
CA TYR A 123 4.78 -15.78 -32.83
C TYR A 123 6.15 -16.45 -32.86
N GLY A 124 6.31 -17.39 -33.79
CA GLY A 124 7.61 -18.01 -34.08
C GLY A 124 8.49 -17.11 -34.96
N PRO A 125 9.75 -17.51 -35.21
CA PRO A 125 10.60 -16.83 -36.19
C PRO A 125 9.86 -16.72 -37.55
N PRO A 126 10.05 -15.64 -38.31
CA PRO A 126 9.36 -15.44 -39.58
C PRO A 126 9.80 -16.52 -40.58
N GLY A 127 8.96 -17.56 -40.72
CA GLY A 127 9.19 -18.68 -41.62
C GLY A 127 8.27 -19.85 -41.30
N ILE A 128 7.21 -19.99 -42.09
CA ILE A 128 6.23 -21.10 -42.16
C ILE A 128 4.89 -20.86 -41.42
N THR A 129 3.95 -20.42 -42.26
CA THR A 129 2.47 -20.42 -42.18
C THR A 129 1.77 -19.25 -41.52
N VAL A 130 1.14 -18.46 -42.39
CA VAL A 130 0.14 -17.44 -42.14
C VAL A 130 -1.05 -18.08 -41.41
N LEU A 131 -1.37 -17.60 -40.20
CA LEU A 131 -2.66 -17.89 -39.59
C LEU A 131 -3.73 -17.24 -40.48
N LYS A 132 -4.52 -18.08 -41.17
CA LYS A 132 -5.82 -17.67 -41.72
C LYS A 132 -6.72 -17.36 -40.53
N ILE A 133 -7.16 -16.10 -40.44
CA ILE A 133 -8.33 -15.70 -39.68
C ILE A 133 -9.56 -16.16 -40.48
#